data_AF-A0A832HH21-F1
#
_entry.id   AF-A0A832HH21-F1
#
_cell.length_a   1.000
_cell.length_b   1.000
_cell.length_c   1.000
_cell.angle_alpha   90.00
_cell.angle_beta   90.00
_cell.angle_gamma   90.00
#
_symmetry.space_group_name_H-M   'P 1'
#
loop_
_entity.id
_entity.type
_entity.pdbx_description
1 polymer ?
#
loop_
_entity_poly.entity_id
_entity_poly.type
_entity_poly.pdbx_seq_one_letter_code
_entity_poly.pdbx_strand_id
1 'polypeptide(L)'
;MSVATQANHNELATNETHVRLRAEEPSRSVWAALRRRPKLWLNAFCIIAGTVLLLAPLLPRRYEATARFSYSPKISPDIIQLQSAERTLAMSLNASPAAGTFQFKTKHERLSGAISELHTRIDQGLLAFNKATQDAITERRAELVKALARTEAQFKQAELGVTQLRNENPGVLPDEPSGIIAQFEKNQTRYDELKARLAVVNNQIPRLEELRTRDRSTGRAVEPPPAPAHVPPAPRPVDQDPEVLAIKAQLQLLAEQLEEQLHTMRRTDQHPYVIDLRNKTASLEKKLKQAEERAAAGSPPPANIQPPPVTPANRDATQLANQSLDVQLQTLRAERDGLADQIRSLEATLAQQQQKVRSVLPVRERFDHLQKTMAAAEAEREKAQTTLAALDRAISQPDETPEASAVRKQLARAWVVSPPTVDAPRWPVSPRLDVTLLGALLLGLLGATVITWLRHRLVHSLQSAGHFAALVEVPVLGCVSEIQSTQRRMTERMLRFGSRVLTAGIVLLFAGAVALMIQRLGQPDFPQGFDRQSLRSLLAEASQ
;
A
#
# COMPACT_ATOMS: atom_id res chain seq x y z
N MET A 1 -31.11 57.12 47.08
CA MET A 1 -32.07 57.91 46.27
C MET A 1 -31.84 57.51 44.82
N SER A 2 -32.69 56.62 44.29
CA SER A 2 -33.70 56.92 43.25
C SER A 2 -33.07 57.18 41.87
N VAL A 3 -33.39 56.54 40.75
CA VAL A 3 -34.38 55.54 40.32
C VAL A 3 -33.87 55.02 38.95
N ALA A 4 -34.31 53.81 38.58
CA ALA A 4 -34.07 53.08 37.34
C ALA A 4 -34.31 53.84 36.01
N THR A 5 -33.68 53.41 34.92
CA THR A 5 -34.42 52.75 33.81
C THR A 5 -33.50 52.05 32.80
N GLN A 6 -33.99 50.89 32.37
CA GLN A 6 -33.50 49.91 31.41
C GLN A 6 -33.98 50.26 29.99
N ALA A 7 -33.16 50.03 28.96
CA ALA A 7 -33.51 49.47 27.63
C ALA A 7 -32.31 49.66 26.67
N ASN A 8 -31.54 48.61 26.36
CA ASN A 8 -31.68 47.73 25.19
C ASN A 8 -31.82 48.45 23.83
N HIS A 9 -30.73 48.50 23.03
CA HIS A 9 -30.71 47.89 21.71
C HIS A 9 -29.29 47.74 21.11
N ASN A 10 -29.16 46.65 20.37
CA ASN A 10 -27.99 46.04 19.78
C ASN A 10 -27.50 46.73 18.50
N GLU A 11 -26.29 46.32 18.10
CA GLU A 11 -25.76 46.23 16.73
C GLU A 11 -25.39 47.53 15.99
N LEU A 12 -24.07 47.75 15.84
CA LEU A 12 -23.39 47.85 14.53
C LEU A 12 -21.88 48.00 14.75
N ALA A 13 -21.18 46.87 14.83
CA ALA A 13 -19.73 46.83 14.71
C ALA A 13 -19.36 47.07 13.24
N THR A 14 -18.71 48.20 13.00
CA THR A 14 -18.08 48.59 11.73
C THR A 14 -16.99 47.60 11.36
N ASN A 15 -17.28 46.75 10.36
CA ASN A 15 -16.32 45.81 9.80
C ASN A 15 -15.65 46.48 8.59
N GLU A 16 -14.41 46.94 8.77
CA GLU A 16 -13.56 47.49 7.72
C GLU A 16 -13.28 46.42 6.64
N THR A 17 -13.83 46.64 5.46
CA THR A 17 -13.62 45.78 4.28
C THR A 17 -12.30 46.12 3.61
N HIS A 18 -11.23 45.44 4.04
CA HIS A 18 -10.01 45.32 3.24
C HIS A 18 -10.31 44.55 1.95
N VAL A 19 -10.41 45.27 0.83
CA VAL A 19 -10.42 44.71 -0.53
C VAL A 19 -9.02 44.15 -0.84
N ARG A 20 -8.79 42.89 -0.47
CA ARG A 20 -7.67 42.09 -1.00
C ARG A 20 -8.04 41.62 -2.40
N LEU A 21 -7.43 42.23 -3.42
CA LEU A 21 -7.39 41.69 -4.78
C LEU A 21 -6.68 40.33 -4.73
N ARG A 22 -7.48 39.25 -4.70
CA ARG A 22 -7.02 37.88 -4.88
C ARG A 22 -6.71 37.71 -6.37
N ALA A 23 -5.43 37.51 -6.70
CA ALA A 23 -5.05 37.03 -8.02
C ALA A 23 -5.68 35.63 -8.23
N GLU A 24 -6.72 35.57 -9.04
CA GLU A 24 -7.31 34.30 -9.47
C GLU A 24 -6.35 33.59 -10.41
N GLU A 25 -5.86 32.43 -10.01
CA GLU A 25 -5.08 31.54 -10.87
C GLU A 25 -5.95 31.11 -12.07
N PRO A 26 -5.57 31.44 -13.32
CA PRO A 26 -6.41 31.20 -14.51
C PRO A 26 -6.55 29.72 -14.90
N SER A 27 -5.87 28.79 -14.21
CA SER A 27 -5.82 27.38 -14.60
C SER A 27 -6.99 26.53 -14.07
N ARG A 28 -7.69 26.95 -13.00
CA ARG A 28 -8.80 26.16 -12.42
C ARG A 28 -10.18 26.45 -13.04
N SER A 29 -10.39 27.64 -13.60
CA SER A 29 -11.69 28.03 -14.18
C SER A 29 -11.96 27.36 -15.54
N VAL A 30 -10.92 27.12 -16.34
CA VAL A 30 -11.04 26.47 -17.65
C VAL A 30 -11.51 25.01 -17.51
N TRP A 31 -10.93 24.26 -16.58
CA TRP A 31 -11.33 22.87 -16.32
C TRP A 31 -12.74 22.77 -15.73
N ALA A 32 -13.15 23.71 -14.89
CA ALA A 32 -14.51 23.77 -14.36
C ALA A 32 -15.56 24.12 -15.44
N ALA A 33 -15.22 24.98 -16.39
CA ALA A 33 -16.07 25.29 -17.55
C ALA A 33 -16.16 24.12 -18.53
N LEU A 34 -15.07 23.36 -18.72
CA LEU A 34 -15.03 22.18 -19.58
C LEU A 34 -15.87 21.01 -19.03
N ARG A 35 -15.94 20.87 -17.70
CA ARG A 35 -16.70 19.79 -17.03
C ARG A 35 -18.22 19.96 -17.11
N ARG A 36 -18.73 21.19 -17.35
CA ARG A 36 -20.17 21.50 -17.32
C ARG A 36 -20.91 21.30 -18.65
N ARG A 37 -20.25 20.88 -19.73
CA ARG A 37 -20.90 20.75 -21.06
C ARG A 37 -20.62 19.39 -21.72
N PRO A 38 -21.18 18.28 -21.19
CA PRO A 38 -20.96 16.92 -21.70
C PRO A 38 -21.37 16.74 -23.17
N LYS A 39 -22.30 17.57 -23.67
CA LYS A 39 -22.77 17.55 -25.06
C LYS A 39 -21.70 17.98 -26.09
N LEU A 40 -20.71 18.79 -25.69
CA LEU A 40 -19.62 19.19 -26.60
C LEU A 40 -18.61 18.05 -26.79
N TRP A 41 -18.31 17.31 -25.72
CA TRP A 41 -17.42 16.14 -25.77
C TRP A 41 -18.01 15.00 -26.61
N LEU A 42 -19.32 14.75 -26.49
CA LEU A 42 -20.00 13.73 -27.29
C LEU A 42 -19.95 14.04 -28.79
N ASN A 43 -20.21 15.29 -29.18
CA ASN A 43 -20.18 15.70 -30.59
C ASN A 43 -18.76 15.66 -31.18
N ALA A 44 -17.76 16.08 -30.40
CA ALA A 44 -16.36 15.93 -30.78
C ALA A 44 -16.03 14.45 -31.03
N PHE A 45 -16.31 13.57 -30.07
CA PHE A 45 -16.06 12.14 -30.18
C PHE A 45 -16.72 11.49 -31.43
N CYS A 46 -17.96 11.85 -31.75
CA CYS A 46 -18.64 11.32 -32.93
C CYS A 46 -18.01 11.76 -34.26
N ILE A 47 -17.53 13.00 -34.38
CA ILE A 47 -16.85 13.50 -35.59
C ILE A 47 -15.54 12.74 -35.82
N ILE A 48 -14.77 12.54 -34.74
CA ILE A 48 -13.51 11.79 -34.73
C ILE A 48 -13.75 10.38 -35.24
N ALA A 49 -14.63 9.66 -34.56
CA ALA A 49 -14.92 8.26 -34.84
C ALA A 49 -15.46 8.06 -36.28
N GLY A 50 -16.27 9.01 -36.79
CA GLY A 50 -16.75 9.01 -38.17
C GLY A 50 -15.63 9.20 -39.21
N THR A 51 -14.70 10.13 -38.98
CA THR A 51 -13.56 10.36 -39.92
C THR A 51 -12.59 9.18 -39.99
N VAL A 52 -12.34 8.51 -38.87
CA VAL A 52 -11.51 7.29 -38.80
C VAL A 52 -12.08 6.17 -39.67
N LEU A 53 -13.39 5.91 -39.55
CA LEU A 53 -14.05 4.82 -40.25
C LEU A 53 -14.19 5.05 -41.75
N LEU A 54 -14.28 6.30 -42.19
CA LEU A 54 -14.34 6.67 -43.61
C LEU A 54 -12.99 6.54 -44.33
N LEU A 55 -11.87 6.76 -43.63
CA LEU A 55 -10.51 6.69 -44.21
C LEU A 55 -9.90 5.28 -44.19
N ALA A 56 -10.29 4.42 -43.24
CA ALA A 56 -9.78 3.05 -43.13
C ALA A 56 -9.90 2.17 -44.39
N PRO A 57 -10.98 2.21 -45.20
CA PRO A 57 -11.08 1.39 -46.41
C PRO A 57 -10.32 1.94 -47.62
N LEU A 58 -9.85 3.20 -47.59
CA LEU A 58 -9.15 3.85 -48.71
C LEU A 58 -7.63 3.63 -48.69
N LEU A 59 -7.07 3.02 -47.65
CA LEU A 59 -5.63 2.74 -47.54
C LEU A 59 -5.25 1.48 -48.34
N PRO A 60 -4.30 1.58 -49.30
CA PRO A 60 -3.88 0.45 -50.12
C PRO A 60 -3.17 -0.61 -49.27
N ARG A 61 -3.70 -1.85 -49.27
CA ARG A 61 -3.07 -2.99 -48.61
C ARG A 61 -1.99 -3.56 -49.53
N ARG A 62 -0.71 -3.41 -49.15
CA ARG A 62 0.42 -4.06 -49.83
C ARG A 62 0.78 -5.35 -49.09
N TYR A 63 0.80 -6.46 -49.82
CA TYR A 63 1.30 -7.74 -49.33
C TYR A 63 2.70 -7.96 -49.91
N GLU A 64 3.73 -7.77 -49.09
CA GLU A 64 5.10 -8.16 -49.43
C GLU A 64 5.42 -9.48 -48.70
N ALA A 65 5.60 -10.55 -49.47
CA ALA A 65 6.14 -11.80 -48.97
C ALA A 65 7.66 -11.79 -49.19
N THR A 66 8.42 -11.33 -48.20
CA THR A 66 9.88 -11.44 -48.21
C THR A 66 10.32 -12.62 -47.34
N ALA A 67 10.77 -13.70 -47.97
CA ALA A 67 11.52 -14.75 -47.27
C ALA A 67 12.95 -14.24 -47.03
N ARG A 68 13.31 -13.95 -45.77
CA ARG A 68 14.69 -13.61 -45.37
C ARG A 68 15.32 -14.82 -44.70
N PHE A 69 16.37 -15.36 -45.32
CA PHE A 69 17.30 -16.28 -44.67
C PHE A 69 18.27 -15.45 -43.83
N SER A 70 18.00 -15.30 -42.53
CA SER A 70 18.97 -14.74 -41.60
C SER A 70 19.76 -15.87 -40.95
N TYR A 71 20.91 -16.21 -41.53
CA TYR A 71 21.96 -16.87 -40.78
C TYR A 71 22.63 -15.81 -39.90
N SER A 72 22.68 -16.01 -38.59
CA SER A 72 23.54 -15.23 -37.70
C SER A 72 24.86 -16.00 -37.54
N PRO A 73 25.94 -15.65 -38.25
CA PRO A 73 27.20 -16.34 -38.09
C PRO A 73 27.91 -15.74 -36.88
N LYS A 74 27.69 -16.33 -35.70
CA LYS A 74 28.71 -16.35 -34.64
C LYS A 74 29.31 -17.75 -34.59
N ILE A 75 29.85 -18.20 -35.71
CA ILE A 75 30.61 -19.45 -35.80
C ILE A 75 31.85 -19.18 -36.64
N SER A 76 32.98 -19.64 -36.12
CA SER A 76 34.36 -19.45 -36.57
C SER A 76 34.57 -19.63 -38.10
N PRO A 77 35.52 -18.91 -38.73
CA PRO A 77 35.75 -18.92 -40.18
C PRO A 77 36.23 -20.27 -40.79
N ASP A 78 36.45 -21.31 -40.00
CA ASP A 78 37.01 -22.59 -40.49
C ASP A 78 35.98 -23.51 -41.21
N ILE A 79 34.69 -23.15 -41.24
CA ILE A 79 33.64 -23.97 -41.89
C ILE A 79 33.41 -23.57 -43.37
N ILE A 80 34.09 -22.54 -43.87
CA ILE A 80 33.91 -22.06 -45.26
C ILE A 80 34.46 -23.05 -46.31
N GLN A 81 35.30 -24.02 -45.93
CA GLN A 81 35.86 -25.00 -46.88
C GLN A 81 34.87 -26.09 -47.34
N LEU A 82 33.71 -26.24 -46.70
CA LEU A 82 32.68 -27.20 -47.13
C LEU A 82 31.78 -26.66 -48.26
N GLN A 83 31.66 -25.33 -48.44
CA GLN A 83 30.90 -24.74 -49.54
C GLN A 83 31.60 -24.82 -50.90
N SER A 84 32.93 -24.95 -50.93
CA SER A 84 33.67 -25.16 -52.19
C SER A 84 33.46 -26.57 -52.75
N ALA A 85 33.18 -27.57 -51.91
CA ALA A 85 32.91 -28.93 -52.37
C ALA A 85 31.54 -29.06 -53.07
N GLU A 86 30.54 -28.28 -52.65
CA GLU A 86 29.22 -28.22 -53.31
C GLU A 86 29.29 -27.61 -54.72
N ARG A 87 30.17 -26.63 -54.94
CA ARG A 87 30.35 -26.01 -56.28
C ARG A 87 31.01 -26.95 -57.29
N THR A 88 31.91 -27.83 -56.85
CA THR A 88 32.52 -28.83 -57.73
C THR A 88 31.59 -29.98 -58.11
N LEU A 89 30.57 -30.27 -57.29
CA LEU A 89 29.55 -31.29 -57.60
C LEU A 89 28.42 -30.77 -58.49
N ALA A 90 28.11 -29.47 -58.44
CA ALA A 90 27.13 -28.85 -59.35
C ALA A 90 27.62 -28.80 -60.82
N MET A 91 28.91 -29.00 -61.07
CA MET A 91 29.47 -29.03 -62.43
C MET A 91 29.51 -30.42 -63.09
N SER A 92 29.37 -31.52 -62.33
CA SER A 92 29.41 -32.89 -62.90
C SER A 92 28.04 -33.54 -63.09
N LEU A 93 26.97 -32.88 -62.67
CA LEU A 93 25.59 -33.30 -62.89
C LEU A 93 24.85 -32.16 -63.60
N ASN A 94 24.43 -32.41 -64.84
CA ASN A 94 23.53 -31.53 -65.59
C ASN A 94 22.21 -31.37 -64.84
N ALA A 95 22.16 -30.40 -63.93
CA ALA A 95 20.96 -30.00 -63.20
C ALA A 95 20.67 -28.53 -63.52
N SER A 96 19.54 -28.29 -64.19
CA SER A 96 18.98 -26.96 -64.40
C SER A 96 18.55 -26.36 -63.05
N PRO A 97 18.88 -25.09 -62.73
CA PRO A 97 18.69 -24.51 -61.39
C PRO A 97 17.25 -24.07 -61.07
N ALA A 98 16.24 -24.58 -61.76
CA ALA A 98 14.84 -24.26 -61.48
C ALA A 98 14.02 -25.54 -61.29
N ALA A 99 13.51 -25.73 -60.07
CA ALA A 99 12.73 -26.88 -59.58
C ALA A 99 13.56 -28.16 -59.32
N GLY A 100 14.08 -28.26 -58.09
CA GLY A 100 14.74 -29.47 -57.59
C GLY A 100 13.76 -30.61 -57.33
N THR A 101 13.60 -31.50 -58.30
CA THR A 101 13.12 -32.87 -58.10
C THR A 101 14.19 -33.84 -58.58
N PHE A 102 14.84 -34.52 -57.64
CA PHE A 102 15.83 -35.55 -57.91
C PHE A 102 15.14 -36.90 -58.15
N GLN A 103 15.19 -37.42 -59.38
CA GLN A 103 14.88 -38.84 -59.65
C GLN A 103 16.17 -39.61 -59.92
N PHE A 104 16.54 -40.50 -59.01
CA PHE A 104 17.68 -41.41 -59.18
C PHE A 104 17.24 -42.65 -59.96
N LYS A 105 17.76 -42.82 -61.17
CA LYS A 105 17.61 -44.05 -61.98
C LYS A 105 19.01 -44.62 -62.21
N THR A 106 19.49 -45.49 -61.32
CA THR A 106 20.83 -46.10 -61.44
C THR A 106 20.80 -47.62 -61.40
N LYS A 107 21.51 -48.23 -62.35
CA LYS A 107 21.82 -49.67 -62.45
C LYS A 107 22.50 -50.18 -61.18
N HIS A 108 22.16 -51.42 -60.79
CA HIS A 108 22.41 -52.05 -59.49
C HIS A 108 23.87 -52.07 -58.97
N GLU A 109 24.90 -51.95 -59.83
CA GLU A 109 26.31 -52.01 -59.39
C GLU A 109 26.85 -50.69 -58.82
N ARG A 110 26.17 -49.54 -59.02
CA ARG A 110 26.54 -48.25 -58.40
C ARG A 110 25.86 -48.00 -57.04
N LEU A 111 24.89 -48.84 -56.65
CA LEU A 111 24.14 -48.67 -55.40
C LEU A 111 24.97 -49.05 -54.17
N SER A 112 25.83 -50.06 -54.26
CA SER A 112 26.66 -50.48 -53.12
C SER A 112 27.67 -49.41 -52.69
N GLY A 113 28.32 -48.75 -53.66
CA GLY A 113 29.23 -47.62 -53.39
C GLY A 113 28.53 -46.38 -52.85
N ALA A 114 27.33 -46.08 -53.34
CA ALA A 114 26.53 -44.95 -52.81
C ALA A 114 26.05 -45.21 -51.38
N ILE A 115 25.73 -46.46 -51.02
CA ILE A 115 25.27 -46.82 -49.66
C ILE A 115 26.44 -46.74 -48.66
N SER A 116 27.65 -47.17 -49.02
CA SER A 116 28.81 -47.06 -48.12
C SER A 116 29.26 -45.61 -47.93
N GLU A 117 29.21 -44.78 -48.99
CA GLU A 117 29.46 -43.35 -48.89
C GLU A 117 28.39 -42.65 -48.03
N LEU A 118 27.12 -43.07 -48.13
CA LEU A 118 26.06 -42.54 -47.27
C LEU A 118 26.29 -42.91 -45.80
N HIS A 119 26.64 -44.15 -45.48
CA HIS A 119 26.93 -44.58 -44.10
C HIS A 119 28.10 -43.80 -43.51
N THR A 120 29.20 -43.67 -44.24
CA THR A 120 30.37 -42.91 -43.76
C THR A 120 30.04 -41.44 -43.52
N ARG A 121 29.21 -40.80 -44.35
CA ARG A 121 28.73 -39.43 -44.11
C ARG A 121 27.77 -39.34 -42.92
N ILE A 122 26.92 -40.33 -42.71
CA ILE A 122 26.04 -40.41 -41.53
C ILE A 122 26.88 -40.53 -40.25
N ASP A 123 27.88 -41.42 -40.24
CA ASP A 123 28.75 -41.64 -39.09
C ASP A 123 29.58 -40.40 -38.78
N GLN A 124 30.14 -39.73 -39.80
CA GLN A 124 30.84 -38.45 -39.65
C GLN A 124 29.90 -37.36 -39.11
N GLY A 125 28.67 -37.30 -39.61
CA GLY A 125 27.65 -36.37 -39.12
C GLY A 125 27.26 -36.62 -37.66
N LEU A 126 27.10 -37.89 -37.25
CA LEU A 126 26.82 -38.28 -35.88
C LEU A 126 27.98 -37.95 -34.93
N LEU A 127 29.22 -38.20 -35.36
CA LEU A 127 30.42 -37.83 -34.58
C LEU A 127 30.53 -36.31 -34.42
N ALA A 128 30.33 -35.53 -35.49
CA ALA A 128 30.34 -34.07 -35.43
C ALA A 128 29.22 -33.53 -34.53
N PHE A 129 28.02 -34.12 -34.60
CA PHE A 129 26.90 -33.78 -33.72
C PHE A 129 27.18 -34.11 -32.25
N ASN A 130 27.73 -35.28 -31.96
CA ASN A 130 28.11 -35.68 -30.60
C ASN A 130 29.20 -34.75 -30.03
N LYS A 131 30.19 -34.38 -30.84
CA LYS A 131 31.21 -33.41 -30.43
C LYS A 131 30.60 -32.03 -30.15
N ALA A 132 29.77 -31.52 -31.06
CA ALA A 132 29.13 -30.22 -30.88
C ALA A 132 28.20 -30.17 -29.64
N THR A 133 27.49 -31.26 -29.35
CA THR A 133 26.65 -31.35 -28.15
C THR A 133 27.48 -31.44 -26.86
N GLN A 134 28.60 -32.15 -26.86
CA GLN A 134 29.55 -32.16 -25.74
C GLN A 134 30.14 -30.76 -25.51
N ASP A 135 30.61 -30.09 -26.56
CA ASP A 135 31.15 -28.74 -26.49
C ASP A 135 30.10 -27.77 -25.91
N ALA A 136 28.85 -27.81 -26.39
CA ALA A 136 27.76 -26.99 -25.86
C ALA A 136 27.42 -27.28 -24.39
N ILE A 137 27.47 -28.54 -23.96
CA ILE A 137 27.27 -28.91 -22.55
C ILE A 137 28.40 -28.37 -21.68
N THR A 138 29.66 -28.49 -22.12
CA THR A 138 30.81 -27.97 -21.37
C THR A 138 30.78 -26.45 -21.27
N GLU A 139 30.41 -25.74 -22.34
CA GLU A 139 30.21 -24.30 -22.34
C GLU A 139 29.10 -23.90 -21.36
N ARG A 140 27.94 -24.57 -21.41
CA ARG A 140 26.82 -24.29 -20.51
C ARG A 140 27.17 -24.55 -19.05
N ARG A 141 27.93 -25.61 -18.77
CA ARG A 141 28.44 -25.91 -17.43
C ARG A 141 29.37 -24.79 -16.94
N ALA A 142 30.30 -24.33 -17.79
CA ALA A 142 31.19 -23.22 -17.46
C ALA A 142 30.42 -21.92 -17.17
N GLU A 143 29.35 -21.63 -17.92
CA GLU A 143 28.47 -20.50 -17.66
C GLU A 143 27.78 -20.61 -16.29
N LEU A 144 27.23 -21.77 -15.94
CA LEU A 144 26.56 -22.01 -14.66
C LEU A 144 27.52 -21.89 -13.47
N VAL A 145 28.74 -22.44 -13.61
CA VAL A 145 29.80 -22.28 -12.60
C VAL A 145 30.18 -20.80 -12.42
N LYS A 146 30.30 -20.05 -13.53
CA LYS A 146 30.55 -18.60 -13.48
C LYS A 146 29.39 -17.84 -12.84
N ALA A 147 28.15 -18.25 -13.09
CA ALA A 147 26.97 -17.67 -12.45
C ALA A 147 26.97 -17.92 -10.93
N LEU A 148 27.28 -19.16 -10.50
CA LEU A 148 27.44 -19.51 -9.08
C LEU A 148 28.53 -18.68 -8.39
N ALA A 149 29.69 -18.51 -9.03
CA ALA A 149 30.76 -17.69 -8.46
C ALA A 149 30.35 -16.22 -8.30
N ARG A 150 29.54 -15.68 -9.22
CA ARG A 150 29.00 -14.31 -9.14
C ARG A 150 27.99 -14.17 -8.01
N THR A 151 27.04 -15.09 -7.88
CA THR A 151 26.02 -15.03 -6.81
C THR A 151 26.66 -15.23 -5.44
N GLU A 152 27.67 -16.09 -5.32
CA GLU A 152 28.44 -16.25 -4.09
C GLU A 152 29.22 -14.98 -3.71
N ALA A 153 29.83 -14.31 -4.68
CA ALA A 153 30.50 -13.03 -4.45
C ALA A 153 29.52 -11.93 -3.99
N GLN A 154 28.34 -11.86 -4.61
CA GLN A 154 27.27 -10.94 -4.21
C GLN A 154 26.78 -11.22 -2.79
N PHE A 155 26.58 -12.50 -2.45
CA PHE A 155 26.18 -12.91 -1.11
C PHE A 155 27.22 -12.48 -0.06
N LYS A 156 28.50 -12.79 -0.28
CA LYS A 156 29.60 -12.39 0.62
C LYS A 156 29.69 -10.86 0.75
N GLN A 157 29.50 -10.12 -0.34
CA GLN A 157 29.50 -8.67 -0.30
C GLN A 157 28.34 -8.12 0.54
N ALA A 158 27.15 -8.70 0.42
CA ALA A 158 25.99 -8.31 1.22
C ALA A 158 26.18 -8.68 2.70
N GLU A 159 26.76 -9.84 3.00
CA GLU A 159 27.11 -10.27 4.36
C GLU A 159 28.15 -9.34 5.01
N LEU A 160 29.21 -8.97 4.28
CA LEU A 160 30.16 -7.95 4.72
C LEU A 160 29.47 -6.60 4.95
N GLY A 161 28.52 -6.22 4.09
CA GLY A 161 27.69 -5.04 4.27
C GLY A 161 26.88 -5.09 5.57
N VAL A 162 26.28 -6.23 5.90
CA VAL A 162 25.53 -6.42 7.15
C VAL A 162 26.43 -6.32 8.37
N THR A 163 27.60 -6.98 8.35
CA THR A 163 28.55 -6.93 9.46
C THR A 163 29.14 -5.53 9.65
N GLN A 164 29.47 -4.82 8.57
CA GLN A 164 29.90 -3.43 8.62
C GLN A 164 28.82 -2.52 9.21
N LEU A 165 27.57 -2.66 8.73
CA LEU A 165 26.44 -1.86 9.22
C LEU A 165 26.14 -2.12 10.70
N ARG A 166 26.32 -3.37 11.16
CA ARG A 166 26.24 -3.75 12.58
C ARG A 166 27.34 -3.11 13.43
N ASN A 167 28.59 -3.11 12.93
CA ASN A 167 29.72 -2.52 13.62
C ASN A 167 29.63 -0.98 13.69
N GLU A 168 29.12 -0.35 12.63
CA GLU A 168 28.92 1.11 12.57
C GLU A 168 27.75 1.59 13.43
N ASN A 169 26.72 0.75 13.64
CA ASN A 169 25.47 1.12 14.31
C ASN A 169 25.09 0.11 15.41
N PRO A 170 25.87 -0.01 16.49
CA PRO A 170 25.54 -0.92 17.60
C PRO A 170 24.23 -0.50 18.28
N GLY A 171 23.35 -1.46 18.58
CA GLY A 171 22.06 -1.19 19.23
C GLY A 171 21.00 -0.55 18.34
N VAL A 172 21.22 -0.50 17.03
CA VAL A 172 20.27 0.08 16.06
C VAL A 172 19.46 -0.99 15.33
N LEU A 173 20.02 -2.19 15.20
CA LEU A 173 19.43 -3.28 14.43
C LEU A 173 18.18 -3.86 15.13
N PRO A 174 17.18 -4.31 14.35
CA PRO A 174 15.93 -4.83 14.89
C PRO A 174 16.12 -6.12 15.71
N ASP A 175 17.18 -6.86 15.46
CA ASP A 175 17.46 -8.14 16.12
C ASP A 175 18.08 -7.98 17.52
N GLU A 176 18.46 -6.76 17.91
CA GLU A 176 19.07 -6.49 19.21
C GLU A 176 18.00 -6.04 20.23
N PRO A 177 17.69 -6.86 21.25
CA PRO A 177 16.63 -6.57 22.22
C PRO A 177 16.93 -5.33 23.09
N SER A 178 18.19 -4.90 23.13
CA SER A 178 18.63 -3.67 23.81
C SER A 178 18.56 -2.43 22.91
N GLY A 179 17.99 -2.56 21.71
CA GLY A 179 18.01 -1.52 20.69
C GLY A 179 17.32 -0.23 21.10
N ILE A 180 17.72 0.89 20.48
CA ILE A 180 17.21 2.23 20.78
C ILE A 180 15.67 2.28 20.70
N ILE A 181 15.07 1.54 19.76
CA ILE A 181 13.60 1.47 19.59
C ILE A 181 12.96 0.77 20.79
N ALA A 182 13.48 -0.38 21.22
CA ALA A 182 12.95 -1.09 22.40
C ALA A 182 13.09 -0.27 23.68
N GLN A 183 14.21 0.47 23.84
CA GLN A 183 14.38 1.39 24.96
C GLN A 183 13.40 2.57 24.90
N PHE A 184 13.14 3.11 23.71
CA PHE A 184 12.17 4.17 23.50
C PHE A 184 10.76 3.70 23.87
N GLU A 185 10.34 2.53 23.38
CA GLU A 185 9.04 1.94 23.73
C GLU A 185 8.91 1.68 25.23
N LYS A 186 9.95 1.11 25.87
CA LYS A 186 9.97 0.91 27.33
C LYS A 186 9.83 2.22 28.10
N ASN A 187 10.53 3.27 27.69
CA ASN A 187 10.44 4.59 28.32
C ASN A 187 9.08 5.25 28.06
N GLN A 188 8.48 5.02 26.89
CA GLN A 188 7.15 5.50 26.55
C GLN A 188 6.10 4.87 27.45
N THR A 189 6.14 3.55 27.64
CA THR A 189 5.24 2.84 28.58
C THR A 189 5.41 3.37 30.01
N ARG A 190 6.66 3.54 30.47
CA ARG A 190 6.93 4.10 31.80
C ARG A 190 6.40 5.53 31.95
N TYR A 191 6.52 6.35 30.90
CA TYR A 191 5.98 7.70 30.88
C TYR A 191 4.45 7.72 31.01
N ASP A 192 3.77 6.84 30.26
CA ASP A 192 2.31 6.72 30.31
C ASP A 192 1.83 6.20 31.68
N GLU A 193 2.56 5.27 32.29
CA GLU A 193 2.31 4.79 33.67
C GLU A 193 2.42 5.92 34.70
N LEU A 194 3.48 6.74 34.63
CA LEU A 194 3.66 7.86 35.56
C LEU A 194 2.58 8.93 35.37
N LYS A 195 2.18 9.20 34.12
CA LYS A 195 1.06 10.11 33.83
C LYS A 195 -0.26 9.60 34.41
N ALA A 196 -0.54 8.32 34.24
CA ALA A 196 -1.73 7.70 34.83
C ALA A 196 -1.71 7.81 36.35
N ARG A 197 -0.57 7.55 36.99
CA ARG A 197 -0.40 7.71 38.45
C ARG A 197 -0.58 9.15 38.90
N LEU A 198 -0.01 10.12 38.18
CA LEU A 198 -0.17 11.54 38.47
C LEU A 198 -1.65 11.98 38.36
N ALA A 199 -2.40 11.47 37.39
CA ALA A 199 -3.83 11.73 37.27
C ALA A 199 -4.61 11.19 38.49
N VAL A 200 -4.29 9.99 38.98
CA VAL A 200 -4.89 9.43 40.19
C VAL A 200 -4.61 10.30 41.41
N VAL A 201 -3.35 10.70 41.63
CA VAL A 201 -2.97 11.57 42.76
C VAL A 201 -3.66 12.93 42.67
N ASN A 202 -3.72 13.53 41.48
CA ASN A 202 -4.42 14.81 41.26
C ASN A 202 -5.92 14.74 41.55
N ASN A 203 -6.55 13.57 41.39
CA ASN A 203 -7.96 13.37 41.73
C ASN A 203 -8.18 13.11 43.23
N GLN A 204 -7.17 12.57 43.94
CA GLN A 204 -7.26 12.28 45.38
C GLN A 204 -7.12 13.55 46.24
N ILE A 205 -6.22 14.47 45.85
CA ILE A 205 -5.99 15.72 46.57
C ILE A 205 -7.29 16.53 46.81
N PRO A 206 -8.12 16.86 45.80
CA PRO A 206 -9.33 17.66 46.02
C PRO A 206 -10.37 16.92 46.87
N ARG A 207 -10.43 15.58 46.81
CA ARG A 207 -11.35 14.80 47.66
C ARG A 207 -10.98 14.90 49.14
N LEU A 208 -9.69 14.84 49.46
CA LEU A 208 -9.20 15.00 50.82
C LEU A 208 -9.30 16.46 51.30
N GLU A 209 -9.11 17.43 50.40
CA GLU A 209 -9.36 18.84 50.71
C GLU A 209 -10.84 19.11 51.00
N GLU A 210 -11.75 18.52 50.23
CA GLU A 210 -13.19 18.60 50.49
C GLU A 210 -13.55 18.00 51.85
N LEU A 211 -13.06 16.80 52.17
CA LEU A 211 -13.23 16.18 53.49
C LEU A 211 -12.70 17.08 54.63
N ARG A 212 -11.51 17.65 54.46
CA ARG A 212 -10.92 18.60 55.42
C ARG A 212 -11.79 19.85 55.60
N THR A 213 -12.32 20.42 54.51
CA THR A 213 -13.20 21.59 54.60
C THR A 213 -14.55 21.25 55.23
N ARG A 214 -15.09 20.05 54.94
CA ARG A 214 -16.33 19.55 55.52
C ARG A 214 -16.18 19.44 57.03
N ASP A 215 -15.16 18.74 57.52
CA ASP A 215 -14.92 18.57 58.97
C ASP A 215 -14.76 19.91 59.72
N ARG A 216 -14.11 20.90 59.09
CA ARG A 216 -13.99 22.26 59.64
C ARG A 216 -15.32 23.02 59.64
N SER A 217 -16.08 22.94 58.55
CA SER A 217 -17.36 23.65 58.39
C SER A 217 -18.47 23.05 59.24
N THR A 218 -18.45 21.73 59.46
CA THR A 218 -19.36 21.02 60.37
C THR A 218 -18.91 21.09 61.82
N GLY A 219 -18.17 22.13 62.23
CA GLY A 219 -17.86 22.48 63.63
C GLY A 219 -19.09 22.70 64.54
N ARG A 220 -20.25 22.16 64.15
CA ARG A 220 -21.39 21.89 65.00
C ARG A 220 -20.95 20.87 66.05
N ALA A 221 -20.60 21.40 67.22
CA ALA A 221 -20.60 20.66 68.46
C ALA A 221 -21.91 19.87 68.52
N VAL A 222 -21.84 18.57 68.28
CA VAL A 222 -22.92 17.66 68.64
C VAL A 222 -22.95 17.74 70.17
N GLU A 223 -23.93 18.48 70.68
CA GLU A 223 -24.25 18.53 72.10
C GLU A 223 -24.42 17.06 72.57
N PRO A 224 -23.63 16.60 73.55
CA PRO A 224 -23.63 15.20 73.93
C PRO A 224 -25.04 14.83 74.43
N PRO A 225 -25.68 13.79 73.88
CA PRO A 225 -26.89 13.26 74.48
C PRO A 225 -26.58 12.87 75.94
N PRO A 226 -27.52 13.10 76.89
CA PRO A 226 -27.31 12.83 78.30
C PRO A 226 -26.88 11.37 78.51
N ALA A 227 -25.82 11.18 79.28
CA ALA A 227 -25.18 9.90 79.51
C ALA A 227 -26.20 8.85 79.99
N PRO A 228 -26.45 7.76 79.23
CA PRO A 228 -27.16 6.61 79.77
C PRO A 228 -26.25 5.88 80.78
N ALA A 229 -26.87 5.45 81.88
CA ALA A 229 -26.24 4.73 82.97
C ALA A 229 -25.41 3.53 82.48
N HIS A 230 -24.33 3.27 83.21
CA HIS A 230 -23.35 2.22 82.99
C HIS A 230 -24.03 0.83 83.00
N VAL A 231 -24.40 0.32 81.83
CA VAL A 231 -24.85 -1.06 81.63
C VAL A 231 -23.63 -1.88 81.22
N PRO A 232 -23.29 -2.99 81.91
CA PRO A 232 -22.17 -3.84 81.55
C PRO A 232 -22.35 -4.38 80.11
N PRO A 233 -21.28 -4.41 79.30
CA PRO A 233 -21.37 -4.74 77.89
C PRO A 233 -21.78 -6.21 77.71
N ALA A 234 -22.97 -6.41 77.16
CA ALA A 234 -23.35 -7.71 76.60
C ALA A 234 -22.38 -8.06 75.44
N PRO A 235 -22.01 -9.34 75.27
CA PRO A 235 -21.14 -9.78 74.18
C PRO A 235 -21.76 -9.35 72.84
N ARG A 236 -21.07 -8.45 72.14
CA ARG A 236 -21.52 -7.97 70.82
C ARG A 236 -21.28 -9.08 69.79
N PRO A 237 -22.22 -9.30 68.86
CA PRO A 237 -21.99 -10.21 67.74
C PRO A 237 -20.73 -9.78 66.97
N VAL A 238 -19.90 -10.76 66.58
CA VAL A 238 -18.63 -10.57 65.85
C VAL A 238 -18.81 -9.71 64.59
N ASP A 239 -19.97 -9.78 63.95
CA ASP A 239 -20.30 -8.99 62.74
C ASP A 239 -20.46 -7.48 62.97
N GLN A 240 -20.53 -7.03 64.22
CA GLN A 240 -20.68 -5.61 64.57
C GLN A 240 -19.39 -4.97 65.10
N ASP A 241 -18.26 -5.68 65.03
CA ASP A 241 -16.98 -5.09 65.39
C ASP A 241 -16.59 -4.01 64.36
N PRO A 242 -16.42 -2.74 64.78
CA PRO A 242 -16.05 -1.65 63.88
C PRO A 242 -14.72 -1.89 63.15
N GLU A 243 -13.80 -2.67 63.74
CA GLU A 243 -12.53 -3.04 63.09
C GLU A 243 -12.79 -3.95 61.88
N VAL A 244 -13.63 -4.97 62.06
CA VAL A 244 -14.00 -5.92 60.99
C VAL A 244 -14.74 -5.20 59.87
N LEU A 245 -15.67 -4.29 60.20
CA LEU A 245 -16.39 -3.48 59.21
C LEU A 245 -15.46 -2.56 58.41
N ALA A 246 -14.50 -1.91 59.06
CA ALA A 246 -13.53 -1.04 58.39
C ALA A 246 -12.64 -1.83 57.42
N ILE A 247 -12.17 -3.01 57.82
CA ILE A 247 -11.35 -3.87 56.96
C ILE A 247 -12.17 -4.41 55.78
N LYS A 248 -13.44 -4.82 56.00
CA LYS A 248 -14.35 -5.25 54.94
C LYS A 248 -14.60 -4.15 53.91
N ALA A 249 -14.80 -2.91 54.35
CA ALA A 249 -14.97 -1.76 53.45
C ALA A 249 -13.70 -1.48 52.61
N GLN A 250 -12.51 -1.61 53.20
CA GLN A 250 -11.25 -1.48 52.45
C GLN A 250 -11.06 -2.60 51.41
N LEU A 251 -11.46 -3.83 51.74
CA LEU A 251 -11.42 -4.95 50.80
C LEU A 251 -12.35 -4.75 49.60
N GLN A 252 -13.57 -4.26 49.83
CA GLN A 252 -14.49 -3.94 48.73
C GLN A 252 -13.91 -2.88 47.80
N LEU A 253 -13.34 -1.81 48.34
CA LEU A 253 -12.73 -0.76 47.53
C LEU A 253 -11.55 -1.25 46.69
N LEU A 254 -10.70 -2.14 47.23
CA LEU A 254 -9.61 -2.74 46.46
C LEU A 254 -10.11 -3.75 45.43
N ALA A 255 -11.19 -4.48 45.71
CA ALA A 255 -11.81 -5.39 44.77
C ALA A 255 -12.38 -4.63 43.57
N GLU A 256 -13.10 -3.52 43.80
CA GLU A 256 -13.60 -2.64 42.73
C GLU A 256 -12.44 -2.07 41.89
N GLN A 257 -11.36 -1.62 42.53
CA GLN A 257 -10.17 -1.16 41.80
C GLN A 257 -9.56 -2.27 40.95
N LEU A 258 -9.48 -3.49 41.46
CA LEU A 258 -8.93 -4.62 40.72
C LEU A 258 -9.83 -4.97 39.53
N GLU A 259 -11.15 -4.98 39.73
CA GLU A 259 -12.15 -5.21 38.68
C GLU A 259 -12.08 -4.13 37.58
N GLU A 260 -11.95 -2.86 37.97
CA GLU A 260 -11.75 -1.75 37.03
C GLU A 260 -10.47 -1.93 36.20
N GLN A 261 -9.37 -2.38 36.81
CA GLN A 261 -8.12 -2.61 36.09
C GLN A 261 -8.21 -3.79 35.11
N LEU A 262 -8.90 -4.87 35.49
CA LEU A 262 -9.05 -6.04 34.63
C LEU A 262 -10.08 -5.80 33.51
N HIS A 263 -11.22 -5.21 33.82
CA HIS A 263 -12.32 -5.07 32.86
C HIS A 263 -12.28 -3.77 32.06
N THR A 264 -12.09 -2.63 32.73
CA THR A 264 -12.09 -1.31 32.08
C THR A 264 -10.78 -1.07 31.35
N MET A 265 -9.66 -1.33 32.02
CA MET A 265 -8.32 -1.11 31.44
C MET A 265 -7.78 -2.31 30.66
N ARG A 266 -8.50 -3.44 30.65
CA ARG A 266 -8.10 -4.70 29.98
C ARG A 266 -6.68 -5.15 30.32
N ARG A 267 -6.20 -4.88 31.55
CA ARG A 267 -4.88 -5.31 31.98
C ARG A 267 -4.90 -6.82 32.21
N THR A 268 -3.81 -7.50 31.86
CA THR A 268 -3.66 -8.93 32.13
C THR A 268 -3.40 -9.17 33.62
N ASP A 269 -3.72 -10.38 34.08
CA ASP A 269 -3.43 -10.80 35.46
C ASP A 269 -1.95 -10.70 35.86
N GLN A 270 -1.05 -10.69 34.86
CA GLN A 270 0.40 -10.57 35.06
C GLN A 270 0.88 -9.12 35.11
N HIS A 271 -0.01 -8.13 34.98
CA HIS A 271 0.38 -6.73 35.06
C HIS A 271 0.87 -6.40 36.48
N PRO A 272 2.02 -5.70 36.66
CA PRO A 272 2.62 -5.45 37.98
C PRO A 272 1.65 -4.78 38.95
N TYR A 273 0.86 -3.81 38.47
CA TYR A 273 -0.16 -3.15 39.28
C TYR A 273 -1.27 -4.09 39.80
N VAL A 274 -1.68 -5.09 39.01
CA VAL A 274 -2.71 -6.06 39.42
C VAL A 274 -2.14 -7.01 40.49
N ILE A 275 -0.87 -7.40 40.35
CA ILE A 275 -0.15 -8.20 41.35
C ILE A 275 -0.06 -7.43 42.68
N ASP A 276 0.27 -6.14 42.65
CA ASP A 276 0.31 -5.31 43.86
C ASP A 276 -1.05 -5.19 44.54
N LEU A 277 -2.14 -5.02 43.77
CA LEU A 277 -3.49 -5.00 44.32
C LEU A 277 -3.86 -6.34 44.95
N ARG A 278 -3.53 -7.47 44.32
CA ARG A 278 -3.74 -8.82 44.88
C ARG A 278 -2.96 -9.05 46.17
N ASN A 279 -1.71 -8.57 46.22
CA ASN A 279 -0.92 -8.67 47.44
C ASN A 279 -1.53 -7.85 48.59
N LYS A 280 -2.08 -6.67 48.28
CA LYS A 280 -2.80 -5.85 49.25
C LYS A 280 -4.08 -6.52 49.73
N THR A 281 -4.91 -7.06 48.83
CA THR A 281 -6.13 -7.78 49.23
C THR A 281 -5.80 -8.99 50.10
N ALA A 282 -4.81 -9.81 49.70
CA ALA A 282 -4.35 -10.95 50.50
C ALA A 282 -3.85 -10.53 51.90
N SER A 283 -3.17 -9.37 52.01
CA SER A 283 -2.72 -8.85 53.32
C SER A 283 -3.88 -8.38 54.21
N LEU A 284 -4.93 -7.78 53.62
CA LEU A 284 -6.12 -7.34 54.35
C LEU A 284 -7.03 -8.50 54.73
N GLU A 285 -7.16 -9.53 53.88
CA GLU A 285 -7.86 -10.77 54.22
C GLU A 285 -7.23 -11.46 55.42
N LYS A 286 -5.89 -11.49 55.50
CA LYS A 286 -5.19 -12.00 56.69
C LYS A 286 -5.52 -11.17 57.93
N LYS A 287 -5.55 -9.84 57.83
CA LYS A 287 -5.93 -8.95 58.94
C LYS A 287 -7.39 -9.13 59.35
N LEU A 288 -8.28 -9.34 58.39
CA LEU A 288 -9.69 -9.61 58.61
C LEU A 288 -9.87 -10.90 59.39
N LYS A 289 -9.22 -11.99 58.97
CA LYS A 289 -9.25 -13.27 59.70
C LYS A 289 -8.71 -13.13 61.13
N GLN A 290 -7.59 -12.43 61.30
CA GLN A 290 -7.04 -12.14 62.63
C GLN A 290 -7.96 -11.27 63.50
N ALA A 291 -8.70 -10.34 62.91
CA ALA A 291 -9.68 -9.52 63.63
C ALA A 291 -10.92 -10.33 64.02
N GLU A 292 -11.44 -11.16 63.10
CA GLU A 292 -12.57 -12.06 63.36
C GLU A 292 -12.23 -13.12 64.42
N GLU A 293 -11.01 -13.70 64.38
CA GLU A 293 -10.51 -14.62 65.41
C GLU A 293 -10.39 -13.95 66.78
N ARG A 294 -9.89 -12.70 66.83
CA ARG A 294 -9.82 -11.91 68.07
C ARG A 294 -11.20 -11.61 68.64
N ALA A 295 -12.13 -11.18 67.78
CA ALA A 295 -13.50 -10.90 68.15
C ALA A 295 -14.22 -12.17 68.65
N ALA A 296 -14.02 -13.31 67.99
CA ALA A 296 -14.56 -14.60 68.43
C ALA A 296 -13.95 -15.07 69.76
N ALA A 297 -12.66 -14.78 70.00
CA ALA A 297 -11.99 -15.09 71.26
C ALA A 297 -12.32 -14.11 72.40
N GLY A 298 -13.15 -13.09 72.16
CA GLY A 298 -13.46 -12.04 73.14
C GLY A 298 -12.23 -11.26 73.61
N SER A 299 -11.12 -11.33 72.86
CA SER A 299 -9.88 -10.68 73.23
C SER A 299 -10.00 -9.19 72.90
N PRO A 300 -9.70 -8.29 73.85
CA PRO A 300 -9.75 -6.86 73.59
C PRO A 300 -8.77 -6.52 72.45
N PRO A 301 -9.13 -5.56 71.57
CA PRO A 301 -8.27 -5.16 70.47
C PRO A 301 -6.89 -4.77 71.00
N PRO A 302 -5.79 -5.07 70.26
CA PRO A 302 -4.45 -4.73 70.69
C PRO A 302 -4.39 -3.24 71.05
N ALA A 303 -3.79 -2.91 72.19
CA ALA A 303 -3.78 -1.58 72.82
C ALA A 303 -3.24 -0.44 71.93
N ASN A 304 -2.80 -0.75 70.71
CA ASN A 304 -2.44 0.22 69.69
C ASN A 304 -3.66 0.81 68.93
N ILE A 305 -4.87 0.35 69.21
CA ILE A 305 -6.15 0.92 68.73
C ILE A 305 -7.06 1.19 69.93
N GLN A 306 -6.53 1.80 70.98
CA GLN A 306 -7.36 2.33 72.05
C GLN A 306 -7.84 3.71 71.57
N PRO A 307 -9.12 3.89 71.17
CA PRO A 307 -9.66 5.23 71.02
C PRO A 307 -9.46 5.91 72.39
N PRO A 308 -8.84 7.10 72.43
CA PRO A 308 -8.53 7.75 73.69
C PRO A 308 -9.78 7.87 74.54
N PRO A 309 -9.70 7.67 75.87
CA PRO A 309 -10.84 7.77 76.76
C PRO A 309 -11.51 9.13 76.57
N VAL A 310 -12.76 9.11 76.12
CA VAL A 310 -13.65 10.25 75.92
C VAL A 310 -13.94 10.92 77.27
N THR A 311 -12.98 11.72 77.72
CA THR A 311 -13.19 12.80 78.66
C THR A 311 -13.60 14.05 77.86
N PRO A 312 -14.29 15.03 78.47
CA PRO A 312 -14.68 16.29 77.79
C PRO A 312 -13.50 17.18 77.32
N ALA A 313 -12.27 16.65 77.29
CA ALA A 313 -11.12 17.14 76.54
C ALA A 313 -11.13 16.76 75.04
N ASN A 314 -12.28 16.37 74.48
CA ASN A 314 -12.51 15.92 73.09
C ASN A 314 -12.14 16.92 71.95
N ARG A 315 -11.53 18.06 72.26
CA ARG A 315 -10.90 18.94 71.25
C ARG A 315 -9.63 18.29 70.68
N ASP A 316 -8.95 17.43 71.42
CA ASP A 316 -7.65 16.89 70.99
C ASP A 316 -7.80 15.80 69.92
N ALA A 317 -8.86 14.98 69.96
CA ALA A 317 -9.10 13.92 68.97
C ALA A 317 -9.41 14.46 67.56
N THR A 318 -10.19 15.54 67.47
CA THR A 318 -10.45 16.22 66.19
C THR A 318 -9.22 16.96 65.68
N GLN A 319 -8.38 17.50 66.57
CA GLN A 319 -7.09 18.06 66.17
C GLN A 319 -6.15 16.99 65.61
N LEU A 320 -6.05 15.81 66.24
CA LEU A 320 -5.26 14.68 65.76
C LEU A 320 -5.74 14.17 64.38
N ALA A 321 -7.06 14.05 64.19
CA ALA A 321 -7.63 13.67 62.89
C ALA A 321 -7.26 14.69 61.79
N ASN A 322 -7.42 15.99 62.07
CA ASN A 322 -7.03 17.05 61.15
C ASN A 322 -5.52 17.07 60.85
N GLN A 323 -4.67 16.82 61.86
CA GLN A 323 -3.23 16.70 61.67
C GLN A 323 -2.87 15.52 60.75
N SER A 324 -3.54 14.37 60.92
CA SER A 324 -3.29 13.21 60.06
C SER A 324 -3.72 13.45 58.60
N LEU A 325 -4.84 14.16 58.37
CA LEU A 325 -5.25 14.61 57.04
C LEU A 325 -4.26 15.61 56.43
N ASP A 326 -3.73 16.53 57.23
CA ASP A 326 -2.75 17.52 56.78
C ASP A 326 -1.44 16.84 56.34
N VAL A 327 -0.98 15.83 57.09
CA VAL A 327 0.18 15.01 56.73
C VAL A 327 -0.09 14.20 55.45
N GLN A 328 -1.28 13.62 55.28
CA GLN A 328 -1.64 12.90 54.06
C GLN A 328 -1.67 13.82 52.84
N LEU A 329 -2.29 15.00 52.96
CA LEU A 329 -2.30 16.01 51.89
C LEU A 329 -0.88 16.48 51.53
N GLN A 330 -0.04 16.72 52.53
CA GLN A 330 1.36 17.09 52.30
C GLN A 330 2.13 15.97 51.59
N THR A 331 1.88 14.71 51.96
CA THR A 331 2.50 13.53 51.34
C THR A 331 2.06 13.38 49.88
N LEU A 332 0.77 13.51 49.58
CA LEU A 332 0.25 13.44 48.20
C LEU A 332 0.73 14.61 47.33
N ARG A 333 0.86 15.81 47.89
CA ARG A 333 1.44 16.96 47.18
C ARG A 333 2.91 16.73 46.86
N ALA A 334 3.69 16.22 47.81
CA ALA A 334 5.08 15.85 47.56
C ALA A 334 5.19 14.72 46.52
N GLU A 335 4.30 13.72 46.56
CA GLU A 335 4.24 12.66 45.54
C GLU A 335 3.89 13.23 44.15
N ARG A 336 2.89 14.12 44.06
CA ARG A 336 2.53 14.80 42.81
C ARG A 336 3.73 15.54 42.22
N ASP A 337 4.43 16.33 43.02
CA ASP A 337 5.57 17.13 42.57
C ASP A 337 6.73 16.22 42.13
N GLY A 338 7.01 15.15 42.88
CA GLY A 338 7.99 14.13 42.51
C GLY A 338 7.65 13.38 41.22
N LEU A 339 6.38 13.02 41.01
CA LEU A 339 5.91 12.42 39.76
C LEU A 339 6.04 13.40 38.58
N ALA A 340 5.71 14.68 38.79
CA ALA A 340 5.83 15.71 37.76
C ALA A 340 7.29 15.95 37.34
N ASP A 341 8.24 15.89 38.28
CA ASP A 341 9.69 15.96 37.98
C ASP A 341 10.16 14.72 37.19
N GLN A 342 9.72 13.51 37.59
CA GLN A 342 10.03 12.27 36.86
C GLN A 342 9.48 12.29 35.43
N ILE A 343 8.25 12.77 35.24
CA ILE A 343 7.65 12.94 33.91
C ILE A 343 8.49 13.90 33.06
N ARG A 344 8.86 15.07 33.59
CA ARG A 344 9.69 16.06 32.87
C ARG A 344 11.06 15.48 32.44
N SER A 345 11.72 14.74 33.33
CA SER A 345 13.00 14.09 33.01
C SER A 345 12.86 12.97 31.97
N LEU A 346 11.79 12.18 32.02
CA LEU A 346 11.49 11.18 31.00
C LEU A 346 11.11 11.81 29.66
N GLU A 347 10.38 12.92 29.64
CA GLU A 347 10.07 13.66 28.40
C GLU A 347 11.34 14.12 27.69
N ALA A 348 12.29 14.70 28.43
CA ALA A 348 13.57 15.09 27.87
C ALA A 348 14.34 13.88 27.28
N THR A 349 14.30 12.74 27.98
CA THR A 349 14.92 11.49 27.53
C THR A 349 14.23 10.95 26.27
N LEU A 350 12.90 10.96 26.23
CA LEU A 350 12.11 10.53 25.07
C LEU A 350 12.36 11.43 23.86
N ALA A 351 12.45 12.76 24.05
CA ALA A 351 12.77 13.68 22.96
C ALA A 351 14.17 13.39 22.37
N GLN A 352 15.17 13.14 23.23
CA GLN A 352 16.51 12.75 22.79
C GLN A 352 16.51 11.40 22.06
N GLN A 353 15.80 10.41 22.59
CA GLN A 353 15.68 9.09 21.97
C GLN A 353 14.91 9.16 20.64
N GLN A 354 13.87 9.97 20.55
CA GLN A 354 13.09 10.15 19.32
C GLN A 354 13.96 10.70 18.18
N GLN A 355 14.88 11.62 18.49
CA GLN A 355 15.87 12.10 17.51
C GLN A 355 16.78 10.96 17.03
N LYS A 356 17.21 10.08 17.94
CA LYS A 356 17.99 8.88 17.58
C LYS A 356 17.16 7.91 16.74
N VAL A 357 15.91 7.63 17.10
CA VAL A 357 15.00 6.77 16.31
C VAL A 357 14.85 7.29 14.88
N ARG A 358 14.73 8.61 14.68
CA ARG A 358 14.70 9.20 13.32
C ARG A 358 15.97 8.93 12.52
N SER A 359 17.14 8.94 13.17
CA SER A 359 18.40 8.57 12.50
C SER A 359 18.55 7.07 12.21
N VAL A 360 17.81 6.21 12.93
CA VAL A 360 17.82 4.75 12.74
C VAL A 360 17.05 4.32 11.48
N LEU A 361 16.00 5.05 11.08
CA LEU A 361 15.18 4.68 9.92
C LEU A 361 15.97 4.41 8.63
N PRO A 362 16.86 5.31 8.16
CA PRO A 362 17.65 5.03 6.95
C PRO A 362 18.63 3.86 7.11
N VAL A 363 19.11 3.60 8.33
CA VAL A 363 19.98 2.44 8.62
C VAL A 363 19.18 1.15 8.49
N ARG A 364 17.93 1.14 8.97
CA ARG A 364 17.01 0.01 8.84
C ARG A 364 16.66 -0.29 7.38
N GLU A 365 16.36 0.74 6.59
CA GLU A 365 16.09 0.56 5.16
C GLU A 365 17.28 -0.08 4.42
N ARG A 366 18.51 0.33 4.75
CA ARG A 366 19.73 -0.27 4.21
C ARG A 366 19.91 -1.72 4.65
N PHE A 367 19.65 -2.01 5.91
CA PHE A 367 19.71 -3.38 6.44
C PHE A 367 18.67 -4.29 5.77
N ASP A 368 17.42 -3.84 5.64
CA ASP A 368 16.36 -4.59 4.96
C ASP A 368 16.69 -4.82 3.48
N HIS A 369 17.30 -3.82 2.81
CA HIS A 369 17.79 -3.97 1.45
C HIS A 369 18.88 -5.05 1.37
N LEU A 370 19.87 -5.02 2.26
CA LEU A 370 20.95 -6.02 2.30
C LEU A 370 20.39 -7.43 2.54
N GLN A 371 19.45 -7.60 3.48
CA GLN A 371 18.78 -8.88 3.72
C GLN A 371 18.05 -9.39 2.46
N LYS A 372 17.32 -8.51 1.75
CA LYS A 372 16.67 -8.88 0.49
C LYS A 372 17.68 -9.28 -0.58
N THR A 373 18.82 -8.60 -0.68
CA THR A 373 19.88 -8.98 -1.63
C THR A 373 20.51 -10.32 -1.29
N MET A 374 20.70 -10.63 0.00
CA MET A 374 21.20 -11.94 0.44
C MET A 374 20.20 -13.05 0.07
N ALA A 375 18.92 -12.87 0.42
CA ALA A 375 17.88 -13.85 0.10
C ALA A 375 17.71 -14.07 -1.42
N ALA A 376 17.82 -13.00 -2.22
CA ALA A 376 17.79 -13.11 -3.67
C ALA A 376 19.01 -13.88 -4.22
N ALA A 377 20.22 -13.59 -3.72
CA ALA A 377 21.43 -14.27 -4.13
C ALA A 377 21.42 -15.76 -3.73
N GLU A 378 20.88 -16.11 -2.57
CA GLU A 378 20.67 -17.49 -2.14
C GLU A 378 19.70 -18.23 -3.07
N ALA A 379 18.55 -17.64 -3.37
CA ALA A 379 17.58 -18.25 -4.28
C ALA A 379 18.14 -18.45 -5.70
N GLU A 380 18.96 -17.52 -6.21
CA GLU A 380 19.66 -17.67 -7.48
C GLU A 380 20.74 -18.76 -7.42
N ARG A 381 21.49 -18.84 -6.32
CA ARG A 381 22.48 -19.90 -6.09
C ARG A 381 21.81 -21.28 -6.08
N GLU A 382 20.70 -21.45 -5.39
CA GLU A 382 19.97 -22.73 -5.37
C GLU A 382 19.46 -23.13 -6.76
N LYS A 383 18.94 -22.19 -7.54
CA LYS A 383 18.55 -22.43 -8.95
C LYS A 383 19.74 -22.83 -9.82
N ALA A 384 20.87 -22.16 -9.67
CA ALA A 384 22.08 -22.49 -10.42
C ALA A 384 22.68 -23.85 -9.99
N GLN A 385 22.63 -24.20 -8.71
CA GLN A 385 23.07 -25.49 -8.20
C GLN A 385 22.17 -26.63 -8.66
N THR A 386 20.85 -26.45 -8.60
CA THR A 386 19.88 -27.47 -9.06
C THR A 386 19.99 -27.72 -10.55
N THR A 387 20.16 -26.67 -11.37
CA THR A 387 20.39 -26.80 -12.81
C THR A 387 21.73 -27.45 -13.14
N LEU A 388 22.80 -27.12 -12.39
CA LEU A 388 24.10 -27.77 -12.56
C LEU A 388 24.05 -29.25 -12.16
N ALA A 389 23.40 -29.59 -11.05
CA ALA A 389 23.22 -30.97 -10.61
C ALA A 389 22.38 -31.79 -11.62
N ALA A 390 21.34 -31.18 -12.22
CA ALA A 390 20.56 -31.81 -13.27
C ALA A 390 21.42 -32.04 -14.54
N LEU A 391 22.27 -31.08 -14.91
CA LEU A 391 23.20 -31.22 -16.03
C LEU A 391 24.24 -32.32 -15.77
N ASP A 392 24.85 -32.35 -14.59
CA ASP A 392 25.85 -33.37 -14.22
C ASP A 392 25.23 -34.78 -14.17
N ARG A 393 23.97 -34.93 -13.72
CA ARG A 393 23.21 -36.20 -13.82
C ARG A 393 22.95 -36.60 -15.27
N ALA A 394 22.56 -35.66 -16.13
CA ALA A 394 22.31 -35.93 -17.55
C ALA A 394 23.60 -36.34 -18.31
N ILE A 395 24.77 -35.86 -17.88
CA ILE A 395 26.07 -36.29 -18.42
C ILE A 395 26.44 -37.69 -17.94
N SER A 396 26.23 -37.98 -16.64
CA SER A 396 26.68 -39.23 -16.01
C SER A 396 25.77 -40.44 -16.31
N GLN A 397 24.48 -40.23 -16.57
CA GLN A 397 23.49 -41.28 -16.80
C GLN A 397 22.69 -41.02 -18.09
N PRO A 398 23.31 -41.22 -19.27
CA PRO A 398 22.70 -40.87 -20.55
C PRO A 398 21.45 -41.69 -20.93
N ASP A 399 21.30 -42.92 -20.41
CA ASP A 399 20.31 -43.88 -20.91
C ASP A 399 19.16 -44.23 -19.93
N GLU A 400 19.23 -43.85 -18.65
CA GLU A 400 18.31 -44.41 -17.64
C GLU A 400 17.21 -43.46 -17.14
N THR A 401 17.32 -42.14 -17.34
CA THR A 401 16.34 -41.20 -16.77
C THR A 401 15.50 -40.46 -17.84
N PRO A 402 14.16 -40.46 -17.72
CA PRO A 402 13.30 -39.68 -18.63
C PRO A 402 13.60 -38.17 -18.55
N GLU A 403 14.14 -37.70 -17.42
CA GLU A 403 14.60 -36.31 -17.23
C GLU A 403 15.82 -35.97 -18.10
N ALA A 404 16.83 -36.86 -18.21
CA ALA A 404 17.97 -36.65 -19.09
C ALA A 404 17.53 -36.54 -20.57
N SER A 405 16.52 -37.32 -20.97
CA SER A 405 15.93 -37.22 -22.30
C SER A 405 15.19 -35.90 -22.52
N ALA A 406 14.56 -35.33 -21.49
CA ALA A 406 13.87 -34.05 -21.55
C ALA A 406 14.86 -32.89 -21.65
N VAL A 407 15.96 -32.93 -20.89
CA VAL A 407 17.05 -31.93 -20.97
C VAL A 407 17.73 -31.99 -22.33
N ARG A 408 18.05 -33.19 -22.87
CA ARG A 408 18.53 -33.34 -24.26
C ARG A 408 17.53 -32.82 -25.27
N LYS A 409 16.23 -33.07 -25.11
CA LYS A 409 15.19 -32.51 -26.00
C LYS A 409 15.10 -31.00 -25.89
N GLN A 410 15.31 -30.40 -24.72
CA GLN A 410 15.35 -28.94 -24.56
C GLN A 410 16.61 -28.33 -25.19
N LEU A 411 17.78 -28.93 -24.97
CA LEU A 411 19.04 -28.53 -25.61
C LEU A 411 18.97 -28.72 -27.13
N ALA A 412 18.40 -29.83 -27.59
CA ALA A 412 18.14 -30.07 -29.00
C ALA A 412 17.13 -29.05 -29.55
N ARG A 413 16.05 -28.70 -28.83
CA ARG A 413 15.12 -27.63 -29.26
C ARG A 413 15.76 -26.25 -29.31
N ALA A 414 16.76 -25.98 -28.48
CA ALA A 414 17.53 -24.73 -28.52
C ALA A 414 18.48 -24.67 -29.73
N TRP A 415 18.89 -25.82 -30.29
CA TRP A 415 19.84 -25.92 -31.41
C TRP A 415 19.25 -26.44 -32.72
N VAL A 416 18.02 -26.97 -32.72
CA VAL A 416 17.25 -27.26 -33.92
C VAL A 416 16.88 -25.91 -34.50
N VAL A 417 17.71 -25.45 -35.46
CA VAL A 417 17.32 -24.50 -36.49
C VAL A 417 15.93 -24.90 -36.92
N SER A 418 14.95 -24.05 -36.60
CA SER A 418 13.55 -24.35 -36.85
C SER A 418 13.42 -24.81 -38.30
N PRO A 419 12.83 -25.99 -38.58
CA PRO A 419 12.56 -26.37 -39.96
C PRO A 419 11.80 -25.19 -40.59
N PRO A 420 12.09 -24.79 -41.84
CA PRO A 420 11.46 -23.64 -42.46
C PRO A 420 9.96 -23.93 -42.57
N THR A 421 9.22 -23.58 -41.53
CA THR A 421 7.77 -23.52 -41.58
C THR A 421 7.51 -22.29 -42.42
N VAL A 422 7.00 -22.52 -43.63
CA VAL A 422 6.32 -21.49 -44.40
C VAL A 422 5.03 -21.20 -43.65
N ASP A 423 5.15 -20.60 -42.46
CA ASP A 423 4.06 -19.98 -41.75
C ASP A 423 3.73 -18.74 -42.57
N ALA A 424 2.87 -18.92 -43.59
CA ALA A 424 2.23 -17.80 -44.26
C ALA A 424 1.74 -16.87 -43.15
N PRO A 425 2.23 -15.62 -43.07
CA PRO A 425 2.02 -14.76 -41.92
C PRO A 425 0.52 -14.67 -41.69
N ARG A 426 0.05 -15.26 -40.58
CA ARG A 426 -1.38 -15.38 -40.23
C ARG A 426 -2.08 -14.01 -40.18
N TRP A 427 -1.31 -12.92 -40.10
CA TRP A 427 -1.81 -11.57 -40.08
C TRP A 427 -1.08 -10.69 -41.09
N PRO A 428 -1.79 -9.81 -41.81
CA PRO A 428 -1.18 -8.86 -42.73
C PRO A 428 -0.18 -7.97 -41.98
N VAL A 429 1.08 -7.97 -42.44
CA VAL A 429 2.21 -7.28 -41.79
C VAL A 429 2.04 -5.76 -41.79
N SER A 430 1.19 -5.22 -42.68
CA SER A 430 0.79 -3.82 -42.63
C SER A 430 -0.57 -3.56 -43.30
N PRO A 431 -1.34 -2.57 -42.84
CA PRO A 431 -1.12 -1.81 -41.60
C PRO A 431 -1.64 -2.56 -40.36
N ARG A 432 -0.92 -2.46 -39.23
CA ARG A 432 -1.38 -3.01 -37.94
C ARG A 432 -2.65 -2.27 -37.52
N LEU A 433 -3.73 -3.02 -37.27
CA LEU A 433 -5.04 -2.45 -36.91
C LEU A 433 -4.91 -1.46 -35.74
N ASP A 434 -4.17 -1.84 -34.70
CA ASP A 434 -3.97 -1.01 -33.51
C ASP A 434 -3.31 0.33 -33.83
N VAL A 435 -2.34 0.35 -34.75
CA VAL A 435 -1.64 1.57 -35.16
C VAL A 435 -2.55 2.45 -36.01
N THR A 436 -3.35 1.87 -36.91
CA THR A 436 -4.33 2.65 -37.68
C THR A 436 -5.43 3.20 -36.81
N LEU A 437 -5.89 2.45 -35.81
CA LEU A 437 -6.96 2.85 -34.92
C LEU A 437 -6.48 3.94 -33.96
N LEU A 438 -5.27 3.80 -33.41
CA LEU A 438 -4.62 4.84 -32.60
C LEU A 438 -4.33 6.10 -33.43
N GLY A 439 -3.77 5.94 -34.64
CA GLY A 439 -3.46 7.06 -35.52
C GLY A 439 -4.71 7.84 -35.92
N ALA A 440 -5.79 7.13 -36.23
CA ALA A 440 -7.04 7.77 -36.59
C ALA A 440 -7.74 8.41 -35.39
N LEU A 441 -7.68 7.81 -34.19
CA LEU A 441 -8.18 8.41 -32.95
C LEU A 441 -7.44 9.72 -32.62
N LEU A 442 -6.11 9.73 -32.76
CA LEU A 442 -5.29 10.94 -32.60
C LEU A 442 -5.66 12.00 -33.65
N LEU A 443 -5.79 11.61 -34.92
CA LEU A 443 -6.13 12.53 -36.00
C LEU A 443 -7.50 13.18 -35.78
N GLY A 444 -8.47 12.41 -35.33
CA GLY A 444 -9.77 12.96 -34.97
C GLY A 444 -9.67 13.88 -33.76
N LEU A 445 -8.99 13.50 -32.66
CA LEU A 445 -8.84 14.37 -31.48
C LEU A 445 -8.26 15.74 -31.87
N LEU A 446 -7.28 15.74 -32.76
CA LEU A 446 -6.72 16.94 -33.40
C LEU A 446 -7.78 17.69 -34.22
N GLY A 447 -8.55 17.01 -35.07
CA GLY A 447 -9.63 17.63 -35.84
C GLY A 447 -10.69 18.30 -34.96
N ALA A 448 -11.13 17.65 -33.88
CA ALA A 448 -12.12 18.21 -32.97
C ALA A 448 -11.60 19.41 -32.17
N THR A 449 -10.33 19.37 -31.75
CA THR A 449 -9.70 20.52 -31.08
C THR A 449 -9.57 21.71 -32.02
N VAL A 450 -9.13 21.50 -33.27
CA VAL A 450 -9.03 22.55 -34.29
C VAL A 450 -10.41 23.17 -34.58
N ILE A 451 -11.46 22.37 -34.77
CA ILE A 451 -12.81 22.88 -35.02
C ILE A 451 -13.34 23.67 -33.82
N THR A 452 -13.11 23.19 -32.60
CA THR A 452 -13.56 23.88 -31.37
C THR A 452 -12.83 25.20 -31.19
N TRP A 453 -11.52 25.21 -31.43
CA TRP A 453 -10.70 26.42 -31.40
C TRP A 453 -11.15 27.42 -32.46
N LEU A 454 -11.37 26.95 -33.70
CA LEU A 454 -11.84 27.81 -34.80
C LEU A 454 -13.22 28.38 -34.48
N ARG A 455 -14.13 27.59 -33.92
CA ARG A 455 -15.43 28.08 -33.46
C ARG A 455 -15.28 29.13 -32.36
N HIS A 456 -14.39 28.92 -31.40
CA HIS A 456 -14.13 29.91 -30.35
C HIS A 456 -13.56 31.21 -30.94
N ARG A 457 -12.62 31.09 -31.90
CA ARG A 457 -12.06 32.22 -32.64
C ARG A 457 -13.05 32.91 -33.59
N LEU A 458 -14.06 32.23 -34.10
CA LEU A 458 -15.07 32.87 -34.97
C LEU A 458 -16.17 33.56 -34.16
N VAL A 459 -16.38 33.17 -32.90
CA VAL A 459 -17.31 33.84 -32.00
C VAL A 459 -16.58 34.98 -31.27
N HIS A 460 -16.20 36.03 -32.00
CA HIS A 460 -15.86 37.33 -31.40
C HIS A 460 -17.16 38.11 -31.12
N SER A 461 -18.07 37.54 -30.35
CA SER A 461 -19.14 38.35 -29.76
C SER A 461 -18.59 38.97 -28.48
N LEU A 462 -18.69 40.29 -28.36
CA LEU A 462 -18.37 41.03 -27.14
C LEU A 462 -19.41 40.65 -26.08
N GLN A 463 -19.19 39.53 -25.39
CA GLN A 463 -20.17 38.92 -24.48
C GLN A 463 -20.31 39.66 -23.15
N SER A 464 -19.46 40.66 -22.90
CA SER A 464 -19.47 41.42 -21.66
C SER A 464 -19.39 42.91 -21.95
N ALA A 465 -20.32 43.66 -21.36
CA ALA A 465 -20.31 45.12 -21.36
C ALA A 465 -18.99 45.67 -20.80
N GLY A 466 -18.36 44.96 -19.86
CA GLY A 466 -17.05 45.34 -19.32
C GLY A 466 -15.91 45.21 -20.33
N HIS A 467 -15.95 44.21 -21.23
CA HIS A 467 -14.94 44.08 -22.30
C HIS A 467 -15.10 45.18 -23.36
N PHE A 468 -16.35 45.58 -23.66
CA PHE A 468 -16.59 46.71 -24.56
C PHE A 468 -16.19 48.06 -23.91
N ALA A 469 -16.54 48.26 -22.64
CA ALA A 469 -16.14 49.45 -21.88
C ALA A 469 -14.61 49.58 -21.78
N ALA A 470 -13.90 48.47 -21.60
CA ALA A 470 -12.44 48.45 -21.58
C ALA A 470 -11.81 48.74 -22.95
N LEU A 471 -12.47 48.35 -24.06
CA LEU A 471 -11.95 48.59 -25.41
C LEU A 471 -12.23 50.00 -25.92
N VAL A 472 -13.34 50.60 -25.49
CA VAL A 472 -13.80 51.92 -25.97
C VAL A 472 -13.44 53.04 -24.98
N GLU A 473 -12.99 52.70 -23.77
CA GLU A 473 -12.63 53.63 -22.68
C GLU A 473 -13.73 54.62 -22.28
N VAL A 474 -14.98 54.36 -22.69
CA VAL A 474 -16.15 55.16 -22.31
C VAL A 474 -16.96 54.40 -21.27
N PRO A 475 -17.39 55.05 -20.16
CA PRO A 475 -18.23 54.40 -19.16
C PRO A 475 -19.58 54.01 -19.75
N VAL A 476 -19.80 52.71 -19.91
CA VAL A 476 -21.05 52.14 -20.41
C VAL A 476 -22.07 52.18 -19.27
N LEU A 477 -22.97 53.16 -19.28
CA LEU A 477 -24.00 53.39 -18.25
C LEU A 477 -25.09 52.30 -18.20
N GLY A 478 -25.14 51.42 -19.20
CA GLY A 478 -26.02 50.26 -19.25
C GLY A 478 -25.90 49.55 -20.59
N CYS A 479 -25.96 48.22 -20.57
CA CYS A 479 -26.07 47.42 -21.79
C CYS A 479 -27.52 46.97 -21.96
N VAL A 480 -28.17 47.38 -23.05
CA VAL A 480 -29.46 46.80 -23.45
C VAL A 480 -29.16 45.42 -24.02
N SER A 481 -29.72 44.38 -23.42
CA SER A 481 -29.63 43.02 -23.96
C SER A 481 -30.21 43.04 -25.38
N GLU A 482 -29.37 42.66 -26.34
CA GLU A 482 -29.59 42.70 -27.78
C GLU A 482 -31.09 42.55 -28.18
N ILE A 483 -31.64 43.56 -28.85
CA ILE A 483 -32.96 43.46 -29.50
C ILE A 483 -32.78 42.50 -30.68
N GLN A 484 -32.98 41.21 -30.42
CA GLN A 484 -32.86 40.18 -31.43
C GLN A 484 -33.96 40.35 -32.48
N SER A 485 -33.58 40.62 -33.73
CA SER A 485 -34.52 40.58 -34.84
C SER A 485 -35.16 39.18 -34.94
N THR A 486 -36.42 39.12 -35.37
CA THR A 486 -37.13 37.85 -35.60
C THR A 486 -36.38 36.94 -36.59
N GLN A 487 -35.70 37.54 -37.58
CA GLN A 487 -34.78 36.84 -38.49
C GLN A 487 -33.62 36.18 -37.74
N ARG A 488 -32.96 36.89 -36.80
CA ARG A 488 -31.82 36.32 -36.05
C ARG A 488 -32.23 35.16 -35.15
N ARG A 489 -33.42 35.24 -34.53
CA ARG A 489 -34.02 34.14 -33.77
C ARG A 489 -34.32 32.92 -34.66
N MET A 490 -34.81 33.12 -35.88
CA MET A 490 -35.02 32.03 -36.83
C MET A 490 -33.70 31.42 -37.30
N THR A 491 -32.70 32.22 -37.63
CA THR A 491 -31.38 31.70 -38.04
C THR A 491 -30.69 30.94 -36.92
N GLU A 492 -30.82 31.38 -35.67
CA GLU A 492 -30.28 30.63 -34.52
C GLU A 492 -31.03 29.31 -34.27
N ARG A 493 -32.36 29.30 -34.43
CA ARG A 493 -33.15 28.06 -34.35
C ARG A 493 -32.75 27.10 -35.47
N MET A 494 -32.59 27.59 -36.69
CA MET A 494 -32.11 26.80 -37.83
C MET A 494 -30.68 26.29 -37.62
N LEU A 495 -29.75 27.11 -37.10
CA LEU A 495 -28.39 26.64 -36.79
C LEU A 495 -28.38 25.60 -35.68
N ARG A 496 -29.18 25.79 -34.62
CA ARG A 496 -29.31 24.82 -33.54
C ARG A 496 -29.92 23.52 -34.06
N PHE A 497 -30.95 23.60 -34.90
CA PHE A 497 -31.57 22.43 -35.51
C PHE A 497 -30.61 21.72 -36.47
N GLY A 498 -29.97 22.47 -37.38
CA GLY A 498 -28.96 21.97 -38.31
C GLY A 498 -27.79 21.31 -37.61
N SER A 499 -27.31 21.86 -36.50
CA SER A 499 -26.26 21.23 -35.71
C SER A 499 -26.70 19.89 -35.09
N ARG A 500 -27.98 19.76 -34.68
CA ARG A 500 -28.52 18.49 -34.16
C ARG A 500 -28.69 17.46 -35.26
N VAL A 501 -29.20 17.86 -36.42
CA VAL A 501 -29.35 16.98 -37.58
C VAL A 501 -27.99 16.50 -38.07
N LEU A 502 -26.99 17.38 -38.15
CA LEU A 502 -25.62 17.03 -38.51
C LEU A 502 -25.03 16.01 -37.53
N THR A 503 -25.18 16.23 -36.22
CA THR A 503 -24.68 15.28 -35.21
C THR A 503 -25.38 13.94 -35.29
N ALA A 504 -26.70 13.93 -35.51
CA ALA A 504 -27.46 12.69 -35.70
C ALA A 504 -27.01 11.94 -36.95
N GLY A 505 -26.78 12.64 -38.07
CA GLY A 505 -26.28 12.06 -39.31
C GLY A 505 -24.90 11.41 -39.16
N ILE A 506 -23.98 12.05 -38.43
CA ILE A 506 -22.64 11.49 -38.16
C ILE A 506 -22.73 10.24 -37.29
N VAL A 507 -23.58 10.24 -36.25
CA VAL A 507 -23.82 9.05 -35.40
C VAL A 507 -24.39 7.91 -36.22
N LEU A 508 -25.33 8.19 -37.13
CA LEU A 508 -25.98 7.18 -37.97
C LEU A 508 -24.99 6.62 -39.01
N LEU A 509 -24.13 7.45 -39.58
CA LEU A 509 -23.05 7.02 -40.48
C LEU A 509 -22.03 6.14 -39.75
N PHE A 510 -21.64 6.51 -38.53
CA PHE A 510 -20.76 5.70 -37.69
C PHE A 510 -21.38 4.34 -37.36
N ALA A 511 -22.64 4.31 -36.93
CA ALA A 511 -23.36 3.07 -36.66
C ALA A 511 -23.45 2.18 -37.90
N GLY A 512 -23.71 2.75 -39.08
CA GLY A 512 -23.71 2.02 -40.35
C GLY A 512 -22.34 1.45 -40.72
N ALA A 513 -21.26 2.20 -40.51
CA ALA A 513 -19.91 1.75 -40.78
C ALA A 513 -19.46 0.63 -39.83
N VAL A 514 -19.85 0.70 -38.54
CA VAL A 514 -19.65 -0.38 -37.56
C VAL A 514 -20.47 -1.61 -37.96
N ALA A 515 -21.73 -1.45 -38.37
CA ALA A 515 -22.57 -2.55 -38.82
C ALA A 515 -21.97 -3.26 -40.05
N LEU A 516 -21.46 -2.51 -41.04
CA LEU A 516 -20.74 -3.07 -42.20
C LEU A 516 -19.45 -3.79 -41.80
N MET A 517 -18.71 -3.28 -40.81
CA MET A 517 -17.51 -3.94 -40.28
C MET A 517 -17.86 -5.28 -39.62
N ILE A 518 -18.91 -5.31 -38.79
CA ILE A 518 -19.42 -6.53 -38.16
C ILE A 518 -19.89 -7.53 -39.22
N GLN A 519 -20.60 -7.06 -40.25
CA GLN A 519 -21.10 -7.92 -41.32
C GLN A 519 -19.95 -8.51 -42.16
N ARG A 520 -18.86 -7.78 -42.37
CA ARG A 520 -17.62 -8.32 -42.98
C ARG A 520 -16.89 -9.30 -42.09
N LEU A 521 -16.89 -9.11 -40.77
CA LEU A 521 -16.34 -10.07 -39.82
C LEU A 521 -17.16 -11.37 -39.75
N GLY A 522 -18.44 -11.33 -40.16
CA GLY A 522 -19.33 -12.48 -40.21
C GLY A 522 -19.27 -13.32 -41.49
N GLN A 523 -18.47 -12.94 -42.50
CA GLN A 523 -18.34 -13.76 -43.71
C GLN A 523 -17.59 -15.08 -43.40
N PRO A 524 -18.08 -16.24 -43.90
CA PRO A 524 -17.68 -17.58 -43.46
C PRO A 524 -16.27 -18.03 -43.86
N ASP A 525 -15.52 -17.21 -44.60
CA ASP A 525 -14.13 -17.51 -44.99
C ASP A 525 -13.10 -17.20 -43.89
N PHE A 526 -13.56 -16.84 -42.68
CA PHE A 526 -12.70 -16.67 -41.51
C PHE A 526 -12.30 -18.04 -40.93
N PRO A 527 -10.99 -18.34 -40.77
CA PRO A 527 -10.54 -19.62 -40.23
C PRO A 527 -11.10 -19.84 -38.83
N GLN A 528 -11.68 -21.02 -38.60
CA GLN A 528 -12.53 -21.43 -37.45
C GLN A 528 -11.83 -21.44 -36.07
N GLY A 529 -10.70 -20.76 -35.89
CA GLY A 529 -9.95 -20.70 -34.62
C GLY A 529 -10.33 -19.54 -33.70
N PHE A 530 -11.21 -18.62 -34.12
CA PHE A 530 -11.64 -17.50 -33.27
C PHE A 530 -12.91 -17.90 -32.50
N ASP A 531 -12.72 -18.32 -31.26
CA ASP A 531 -13.77 -18.83 -30.40
C ASP A 531 -14.79 -17.73 -30.07
N ARG A 532 -16.01 -17.88 -30.63
CA ARG A 532 -17.13 -16.93 -30.45
C ARG A 532 -17.51 -16.74 -28.99
N GLN A 533 -17.08 -17.63 -28.08
CA GLN A 533 -17.31 -17.50 -26.65
C GLN A 533 -16.53 -16.34 -26.02
N SER A 534 -15.29 -16.09 -26.47
CA SER A 534 -14.43 -15.02 -25.94
C SER A 534 -14.95 -13.60 -26.26
N LEU A 535 -15.60 -13.42 -27.42
CA LEU A 535 -16.26 -12.16 -27.76
C LEU A 535 -17.56 -11.95 -26.98
N ARG A 536 -18.27 -13.03 -26.64
CA ARG A 536 -19.48 -12.94 -25.80
C ARG A 536 -19.14 -12.61 -24.36
N SER A 537 -18.04 -13.14 -23.81
CA SER A 537 -17.59 -12.78 -22.46
C SER A 537 -17.15 -11.32 -22.39
N LEU A 538 -16.41 -10.81 -23.39
CA LEU A 538 -15.99 -9.40 -23.42
C LEU A 538 -17.18 -8.42 -23.57
N LEU A 539 -18.21 -8.77 -24.34
CA LEU A 539 -19.42 -7.95 -24.46
C LEU A 539 -20.32 -8.03 -23.22
N ALA A 540 -20.29 -9.15 -22.49
CA ALA A 540 -20.99 -9.27 -21.21
C ALA A 540 -20.28 -8.47 -20.11
N GLU A 541 -18.94 -8.45 -20.11
CA GLU A 541 -18.12 -7.69 -19.17
C GLU A 541 -18.16 -6.18 -19.43
N ALA A 542 -18.34 -5.76 -20.69
CA ALA A 542 -18.51 -4.34 -21.05
C ALA A 542 -19.95 -3.82 -20.89
N SER A 543 -20.93 -4.70 -20.65
CA SER A 543 -22.33 -4.31 -20.39
C SER A 543 -22.69 -4.27 -18.91
N GLN A 544 -21.77 -4.72 -18.04
CA GLN A 544 -21.73 -4.40 -16.60
C GLN A 544 -20.95 -3.10 -16.38
#